data_AF-A0A2J6WGA3-F1
#
_entry.id   AF-A0A2J6WGA3-F1
#
_cell.length_a   1.000
_cell.length_b   1.000
_cell.length_c   1.000
_cell.angle_alpha   90.00
_cell.angle_beta   90.00
_cell.angle_gamma   90.00
#
_symmetry.space_group_name_H-M   'P 1'
#
loop_
_entity.id
_entity.type
_entity.pdbx_description
1 polymer ?
#
loop_
_entity_poly.entity_id
_entity_poly.type
_entity_poly.pdbx_seq_one_letter_code
_entity_poly.pdbx_strand_id
1 'polypeptide(L)'
;MIERFVNAIKHIVNIDAPANKIALSSGLGMVIGFSPYLGFHTILATIFSVGLRLPIYPLMIGAYITNPITIPPIYAFLYKVGVVLTDSSKKDIKWDIHNFSELMVLAKSILWPLFVGCHVFGLLTGLVTYFVVKYLLIKYRGY
;
A
#
# COMPACT_ATOMS: atom_id res chain seq x y z
N MET A 1 -1.48 11.02 19.48
CA MET A 1 -1.65 10.41 18.13
C MET A 1 -2.23 11.42 17.13
N ILE A 2 -3.32 12.11 17.48
CA ILE A 2 -3.99 13.10 16.62
C ILE A 2 -3.07 14.25 16.20
N GLU A 3 -2.28 14.83 17.12
CA GLU A 3 -1.38 15.95 16.80
C GLU A 3 -0.31 15.61 15.76
N ARG A 4 0.26 14.39 15.81
CA ARG A 4 1.25 13.92 14.81
C ARG A 4 0.62 13.85 13.42
N PHE A 5 -0.62 13.40 13.34
CA PHE A 5 -1.38 13.30 12.09
C PHE A 5 -1.71 14.69 11.53
N VAL A 6 -2.17 15.61 12.37
CA VAL A 6 -2.43 17.00 11.97
C VAL A 6 -1.15 17.68 11.48
N ASN A 7 -0.02 17.49 12.16
CA ASN A 7 1.27 18.05 11.74
C ASN A 7 1.75 17.48 10.41
N ALA A 8 1.56 16.17 10.17
CA ALA A 8 1.88 15.57 8.88
C ALA A 8 1.05 16.18 7.74
N ILE A 9 -0.26 16.38 7.96
CA ILE A 9 -1.14 17.05 6.98
C ILE A 9 -0.66 18.48 6.70
N LYS A 10 -0.39 19.27 7.75
CA LYS A 10 0.12 20.64 7.60
C LYS A 10 1.41 20.67 6.78
N HIS A 11 2.32 19.72 7.02
CA HIS A 11 3.56 19.63 6.26
C HIS A 11 3.29 19.31 4.78
N ILE A 12 2.42 18.32 4.49
CA ILE A 12 2.04 17.97 3.11
C ILE A 12 1.44 19.19 2.37
N VAL A 13 0.57 19.95 3.05
CA VAL A 13 -0.05 21.15 2.48
C VAL A 13 0.97 22.25 2.18
N ASN A 14 2.10 22.31 2.88
CA ASN A 14 3.13 23.33 2.67
C ASN A 14 4.27 22.91 1.72
N ILE A 15 4.25 21.69 1.17
CA ILE A 15 5.29 21.26 0.21
C ILE A 15 5.23 22.11 -1.06
N ASP A 16 6.35 22.72 -1.44
CA ASP A 16 6.46 23.47 -2.70
C ASP A 16 6.53 22.53 -3.92
N ALA A 17 5.38 21.95 -4.27
CA ALA A 17 5.18 21.13 -5.45
C ALA A 17 3.73 21.22 -5.93
N PRO A 18 3.45 20.99 -7.23
CA PRO A 18 2.10 20.97 -7.77
C PRO A 18 1.20 19.96 -7.03
N ALA A 19 -0.07 20.31 -6.83
CA ALA A 19 -1.03 19.47 -6.09
C ALA A 19 -1.13 18.04 -6.67
N ASN A 20 -1.08 17.91 -8.00
CA ASN A 20 -1.08 16.61 -8.69
C ASN A 20 0.12 15.73 -8.30
N LYS A 21 1.31 16.31 -8.11
CA LYS A 21 2.52 15.56 -7.74
C LYS A 21 2.46 15.09 -6.29
N ILE A 22 1.95 15.93 -5.38
CA ILE A 22 1.79 15.57 -3.97
C ILE A 22 0.71 14.49 -3.81
N ALA A 23 -0.40 14.63 -4.54
CA ALA A 23 -1.45 13.62 -4.58
C ALA A 23 -0.96 12.28 -5.14
N LEU A 24 -0.21 12.30 -6.26
CA LEU A 24 0.37 11.09 -6.85
C LEU A 24 1.39 10.43 -5.91
N SER A 25 2.25 11.24 -5.29
CA SER A 25 3.20 10.80 -4.26
C SER A 25 2.48 10.08 -3.11
N SER A 26 1.42 10.68 -2.56
CA SER A 26 0.64 10.12 -1.46
C SER A 26 -0.06 8.81 -1.85
N GLY A 27 -0.67 8.78 -3.05
CA GLY A 27 -1.34 7.59 -3.57
C GLY A 27 -0.38 6.42 -3.81
N LEU A 28 0.78 6.68 -4.43
CA LEU A 28 1.83 5.66 -4.60
C LEU A 28 2.38 5.16 -3.27
N GLY A 29 2.47 6.04 -2.27
CA GLY A 29 2.80 5.64 -0.90
C GLY A 29 1.85 4.56 -0.40
N MET A 30 0.53 4.73 -0.57
CA MET A 30 -0.45 3.72 -0.15
C MET A 30 -0.33 2.41 -0.91
N VAL A 31 -0.08 2.45 -2.22
CA VAL A 31 0.17 1.25 -3.04
C VAL A 31 1.36 0.47 -2.50
N ILE A 32 2.46 1.16 -2.18
CA ILE A 32 3.65 0.54 -1.59
C ILE A 32 3.35 0.03 -0.18
N GLY A 33 2.66 0.80 0.64
CA GLY A 33 2.36 0.45 2.04
C GLY A 33 1.53 -0.82 2.20
N PHE A 34 0.61 -1.10 1.28
CA PHE A 34 -0.18 -2.34 1.28
C PHE A 34 0.43 -3.48 0.47
N SER A 35 1.54 -3.24 -0.24
CA SER A 35 2.23 -4.26 -1.00
C SER A 35 2.83 -5.33 -0.08
N PRO A 36 3.01 -6.58 -0.54
CA PRO A 36 3.59 -7.66 0.27
C PRO A 36 5.12 -7.58 0.36
N TYR A 37 5.74 -6.44 0.03
CA TYR A 37 7.19 -6.29 -0.11
C TYR A 37 7.86 -5.78 1.17
N LEU A 38 7.56 -6.43 2.30
CA LEU A 38 8.11 -6.05 3.60
C LEU A 38 9.63 -5.92 3.56
N GLY A 39 10.15 -4.79 4.06
CA GLY A 39 11.58 -4.46 4.03
C GLY A 39 12.05 -3.72 2.76
N PHE A 40 11.31 -3.79 1.65
CA PHE A 40 11.66 -3.11 0.40
C PHE A 40 10.93 -1.77 0.18
N HIS A 41 10.00 -1.39 1.06
CA HIS A 41 9.17 -0.18 0.90
C HIS A 41 10.01 1.09 0.73
N THR A 42 11.10 1.26 1.49
CA THR A 42 12.00 2.43 1.37
C THR A 42 12.67 2.49 0.00
N ILE A 43 13.11 1.35 -0.50
CA ILE A 43 13.81 1.24 -1.79
C ILE A 43 12.82 1.56 -2.91
N LEU A 44 11.64 0.93 -2.89
CA LEU A 44 10.57 1.23 -3.83
C LEU A 44 10.17 2.71 -3.78
N ALA A 45 10.00 3.24 -2.58
CA ALA A 45 9.65 4.64 -2.37
C ALA A 45 10.66 5.60 -2.98
N THR A 46 11.94 5.31 -2.79
CA THR A 46 13.05 6.10 -3.33
C THR A 46 13.09 6.00 -4.86
N ILE A 47 12.98 4.78 -5.42
CA ILE A 47 12.96 4.55 -6.87
C ILE A 47 11.82 5.35 -7.52
N PHE A 48 10.60 5.26 -6.98
CA PHE A 48 9.46 6.00 -7.52
C PHE A 48 9.59 7.52 -7.33
N SER A 49 10.09 7.97 -6.19
CA SER A 49 10.31 9.39 -5.93
C SER A 49 11.32 10.01 -6.91
N VAL A 50 12.46 9.34 -7.13
CA VAL A 50 13.49 9.81 -8.08
C VAL A 50 13.00 9.67 -9.53
N GLY A 51 12.50 8.50 -9.91
CA GLY A 51 12.10 8.20 -11.30
C GLY A 51 10.95 9.09 -11.79
N LEU A 52 9.98 9.38 -10.94
CA LEU A 52 8.82 10.21 -11.29
C LEU A 52 8.95 11.67 -10.82
N ARG A 53 10.08 12.05 -10.21
CA ARG A 53 10.34 13.38 -9.63
C ARG A 53 9.20 13.82 -8.70
N LEU A 54 8.86 12.95 -7.76
CA LEU A 54 7.79 13.13 -6.77
C LEU A 54 8.38 13.48 -5.40
N PRO A 55 7.70 14.32 -4.59
CA PRO A 55 8.14 14.60 -3.23
C PRO A 55 8.17 13.29 -2.43
N ILE A 56 9.30 12.99 -1.78
CA ILE A 56 9.50 11.74 -1.05
C ILE A 56 8.66 11.67 0.23
N TYR A 57 8.40 12.81 0.88
CA TYR A 57 7.74 12.85 2.19
C TYR A 57 6.31 12.27 2.19
N PRO A 58 5.37 12.70 1.32
CA PRO A 58 4.03 12.12 1.28
C PRO A 58 4.04 10.63 0.88
N LEU A 59 4.99 10.25 0.03
CA LEU A 59 5.17 8.87 -0.42
C LEU A 59 5.60 7.97 0.74
N MET A 60 6.56 8.41 1.55
CA MET A 60 7.01 7.69 2.73
C MET A 60 5.91 7.56 3.79
N ILE A 61 5.08 8.60 3.99
CA ILE A 61 3.93 8.50 4.91
C ILE A 61 3.00 7.34 4.50
N GLY A 62 2.66 7.25 3.21
CA GLY A 62 1.83 6.14 2.72
C GLY A 62 2.55 4.79 2.80
N ALA A 63 3.84 4.74 2.44
CA ALA A 63 4.63 3.50 2.42
C ALA A 63 4.80 2.86 3.81
N TYR A 64 4.69 3.66 4.87
CA TYR A 64 4.74 3.24 6.26
C TYR A 64 3.40 3.32 6.99
N ILE A 65 2.28 3.25 6.25
CA ILE A 65 0.95 3.20 6.86
C ILE A 65 0.76 1.97 7.76
N THR A 66 1.42 0.87 7.43
CA THR A 66 1.42 -0.37 8.21
C THR A 66 2.57 -0.42 9.21
N ASN A 67 2.35 -1.01 10.38
CA ASN A 67 3.37 -1.31 11.40
C ASN A 67 3.35 -2.80 11.78
N PRO A 68 4.36 -3.32 12.51
CA PRO A 68 4.45 -4.75 12.87
C PRO A 68 3.20 -5.31 13.58
N ILE A 69 2.49 -4.47 14.33
CA ILE A 69 1.27 -4.86 15.06
C ILE A 69 0.07 -4.93 14.11
N THR A 70 -0.02 -4.02 13.13
CA THR A 70 -1.15 -3.96 12.19
C THR A 70 -0.98 -4.86 10.97
N ILE A 71 0.24 -5.30 10.65
CA ILE A 71 0.49 -6.18 9.49
C ILE A 71 -0.34 -7.46 9.54
N PRO A 72 -0.35 -8.26 10.64
CA PRO A 72 -1.11 -9.51 10.67
C PRO A 72 -2.61 -9.36 10.37
N PRO A 73 -3.38 -8.46 11.03
CA PRO A 73 -4.80 -8.31 10.72
C PRO A 73 -5.05 -7.73 9.33
N ILE A 74 -4.21 -6.80 8.85
CA ILE A 74 -4.34 -6.23 7.50
C ILE A 74 -4.11 -7.32 6.46
N TYR A 75 -3.04 -8.11 6.57
CA TYR A 75 -2.70 -9.12 5.57
C TYR A 75 -3.69 -10.29 5.59
N ALA A 76 -4.26 -10.63 6.75
CA ALA A 76 -5.37 -11.58 6.81
C ALA A 76 -6.60 -11.07 6.06
N PHE A 77 -6.93 -9.78 6.17
CA PHE A 77 -7.99 -9.15 5.39
C PHE A 77 -7.67 -9.13 3.89
N LEU A 78 -6.46 -8.72 3.51
CA LEU A 78 -6.02 -8.68 2.11
C LEU A 78 -6.00 -10.06 1.48
N TYR A 79 -5.61 -11.10 2.23
CA TYR A 79 -5.71 -12.48 1.79
C TYR A 79 -7.17 -12.87 1.50
N LYS A 80 -8.12 -12.54 2.38
CA LYS A 80 -9.55 -12.82 2.15
C LYS A 80 -10.07 -12.11 0.90
N VAL A 81 -9.72 -10.84 0.72
CA VAL A 81 -10.04 -10.08 -0.51
C VAL A 81 -9.46 -10.81 -1.73
N GLY A 82 -8.20 -11.22 -1.66
CA GLY A 82 -7.54 -12.01 -2.67
C GLY A 82 -8.25 -13.32 -3.01
N VAL A 83 -8.62 -14.11 -2.00
CA VAL A 83 -9.30 -15.40 -2.15
C VAL A 83 -10.62 -15.25 -2.91
N VAL A 84 -11.37 -14.18 -2.62
CA VAL A 84 -12.61 -13.84 -3.32
C VAL A 84 -12.31 -13.46 -4.78
N LEU A 85 -11.29 -12.64 -5.02
CA LEU A 85 -10.90 -12.19 -6.37
C LEU A 85 -10.33 -13.31 -7.25
N THR A 86 -9.67 -14.30 -6.66
CA THR A 86 -9.00 -15.40 -7.38
C THR A 86 -9.78 -16.72 -7.36
N ASP A 87 -11.04 -16.71 -6.90
CA ASP A 87 -11.89 -17.89 -6.64
C ASP A 87 -11.12 -19.04 -5.96
N SER A 88 -10.24 -18.70 -5.01
CA SER A 88 -9.34 -19.68 -4.37
C SER A 88 -9.96 -20.34 -3.14
N SER A 89 -11.22 -20.04 -2.84
CA SER A 89 -11.98 -20.57 -1.69
C SER A 89 -12.16 -22.09 -1.73
N LYS A 90 -12.08 -22.70 -2.92
CA LYS A 90 -12.34 -24.13 -3.16
C LYS A 90 -11.10 -25.02 -3.03
N LYS A 91 -9.91 -24.46 -2.76
CA LYS A 91 -8.70 -25.26 -2.57
C LYS A 91 -8.55 -25.59 -1.10
N ASP A 92 -8.89 -26.83 -0.74
CA ASP A 92 -8.56 -27.36 0.58
C ASP A 92 -7.06 -27.20 0.83
N ILE A 93 -6.70 -26.39 1.82
CA ILE A 93 -5.32 -26.22 2.24
C ILE A 93 -4.93 -27.49 2.99
N LYS A 94 -4.37 -28.45 2.28
CA LYS A 94 -3.78 -29.65 2.88
C LYS A 94 -2.41 -29.31 3.44
N TRP A 95 -2.27 -29.40 4.76
CA TRP A 95 -1.02 -29.15 5.48
C TRP A 95 -0.10 -30.38 5.52
N ASP A 96 -0.14 -31.19 4.46
CA ASP A 96 0.60 -32.44 4.35
C ASP A 96 1.79 -32.20 3.43
N ILE A 97 2.95 -31.86 4.01
CA ILE A 97 4.15 -31.42 3.30
C ILE A 97 5.24 -32.46 3.51
N HIS A 98 5.50 -33.27 2.50
CA HIS A 98 6.53 -34.31 2.52
C HIS A 98 7.72 -33.97 1.62
N ASN A 99 7.54 -33.07 0.66
CA ASN A 99 8.57 -32.68 -0.29
C ASN A 99 8.51 -31.19 -0.69
N PHE A 100 9.56 -30.72 -1.37
CA PHE A 100 9.66 -29.32 -1.81
C PHE A 100 8.57 -28.91 -2.81
N SER A 101 8.11 -29.84 -3.64
CA SER A 101 7.04 -29.57 -4.63
C SER A 101 5.72 -29.23 -3.93
N GLU A 102 5.34 -30.02 -2.93
CA GLU A 102 4.14 -29.79 -2.10
C GLU A 102 4.23 -28.47 -1.34
N LEU A 103 5.42 -28.14 -0.81
CA LEU A 103 5.67 -26.84 -0.18
C LEU A 103 5.42 -25.67 -1.16
N MET A 104 5.89 -25.78 -2.41
CA MET A 104 5.68 -24.75 -3.43
C MET A 104 4.20 -24.61 -3.83
N VAL A 105 3.46 -25.73 -3.91
CA VAL A 105 2.01 -25.72 -4.18
C VAL A 105 1.26 -25.01 -3.05
N LEU A 106 1.58 -25.35 -1.80
CA LEU A 106 1.01 -24.71 -0.62
C LEU A 106 1.34 -23.21 -0.58
N ALA A 107 2.62 -22.86 -0.75
CA ALA A 107 3.07 -21.47 -0.79
C ALA A 107 2.33 -20.68 -1.87
N LYS A 108 2.21 -21.22 -3.08
CA LYS A 108 1.47 -20.57 -4.17
C LYS A 108 -0.02 -20.40 -3.83
N SER A 109 -0.64 -21.38 -3.17
CA SER A 109 -2.06 -21.31 -2.79
C SER A 109 -2.37 -20.18 -1.78
N ILE A 110 -1.39 -19.79 -0.97
CA ILE A 110 -1.52 -18.72 0.03
C ILE A 110 -1.02 -17.39 -0.52
N LEU A 111 0.17 -17.38 -1.12
CA LEU A 111 0.84 -16.17 -1.60
C LEU A 111 0.15 -15.55 -2.80
N TRP A 112 -0.41 -16.35 -3.71
CA TRP A 112 -1.06 -15.82 -4.91
C TRP A 112 -2.31 -14.98 -4.59
N PRO A 113 -3.29 -15.49 -3.79
CA PRO A 113 -4.41 -14.66 -3.36
C PRO A 113 -3.95 -13.43 -2.58
N LEU A 114 -3.01 -13.59 -1.64
CA LEU A 114 -2.48 -12.46 -0.87
C LEU A 114 -1.90 -11.37 -1.79
N PHE A 115 -1.09 -11.76 -2.76
CA PHE A 115 -0.47 -10.84 -3.70
C PHE A 115 -1.52 -10.05 -4.50
N VAL A 116 -2.54 -10.74 -5.02
CA VAL A 116 -3.65 -10.11 -5.75
C VAL A 116 -4.43 -9.15 -4.83
N GLY A 117 -4.77 -9.59 -3.62
CA GLY A 117 -5.49 -8.78 -2.64
C GLY A 117 -4.73 -7.50 -2.25
N CYS A 118 -3.42 -7.61 -1.98
CA CYS A 118 -2.55 -6.48 -1.69
C CYS A 118 -2.52 -5.45 -2.82
N HIS A 119 -2.33 -5.88 -4.07
CA HIS A 119 -2.21 -4.95 -5.20
C HIS A 119 -3.56 -4.31 -5.55
N VAL A 120 -4.65 -5.06 -5.56
CA VAL A 120 -5.98 -4.51 -5.84
C VAL A 120 -6.38 -3.51 -4.75
N PHE A 121 -6.25 -3.89 -3.49
CA PHE A 121 -6.58 -2.98 -2.38
C PHE A 121 -5.64 -1.77 -2.32
N GLY A 122 -4.35 -1.98 -2.56
CA GLY A 122 -3.34 -0.92 -2.64
C GLY A 122 -3.66 0.09 -3.75
N LEU A 123 -4.04 -0.37 -4.95
CA LEU A 123 -4.45 0.50 -6.05
C LEU A 123 -5.74 1.26 -5.74
N LEU A 124 -6.74 0.59 -5.16
CA LEU A 124 -8.00 1.23 -4.77
C LEU A 124 -7.77 2.32 -3.73
N THR A 125 -7.06 2.00 -2.65
CA THR A 125 -6.75 2.97 -1.60
C THR A 125 -5.84 4.08 -2.10
N GLY A 126 -4.84 3.76 -2.92
CA GLY A 126 -3.97 4.76 -3.55
C GLY A 126 -4.72 5.73 -4.47
N LEU A 127 -5.70 5.23 -5.24
CA LEU A 127 -6.56 6.06 -6.07
C LEU A 127 -7.45 6.98 -5.24
N VAL A 128 -8.09 6.45 -4.18
CA VAL A 128 -8.87 7.25 -3.24
C VAL A 128 -8.00 8.32 -2.59
N THR A 129 -6.82 7.97 -2.11
CA THR A 129 -5.86 8.90 -1.52
C THR A 129 -5.42 9.98 -2.50
N TYR A 130 -5.20 9.65 -3.78
CA TYR A 130 -4.89 10.65 -4.81
C TYR A 130 -5.99 11.72 -4.88
N PHE A 131 -7.25 11.32 -5.04
CA PHE A 131 -8.35 12.26 -5.17
C PHE A 131 -8.58 13.07 -3.89
N VAL A 132 -8.54 12.41 -2.72
CA VAL A 132 -8.70 13.08 -1.42
C VAL A 132 -7.60 14.11 -1.20
N VAL A 133 -6.33 13.74 -1.37
CA VAL A 133 -5.19 14.67 -1.17
C VAL A 133 -5.25 15.81 -2.19
N LYS A 134 -5.55 15.53 -3.45
CA LYS A 134 -5.70 16.57 -4.48
C LYS A 134 -6.80 17.56 -4.13
N TYR A 135 -7.97 17.07 -3.72
CA TYR A 135 -9.10 17.90 -3.30
C TYR A 135 -8.72 18.80 -2.11
N LEU A 136 -8.09 18.23 -1.08
CA LEU A 136 -7.66 18.99 0.10
C LEU A 136 -6.64 20.07 -0.29
N LEU A 137 -5.66 19.75 -1.14
CA LEU A 137 -4.64 20.71 -1.56
C LEU A 137 -5.24 21.88 -2.34
N ILE A 138 -6.16 21.63 -3.27
CA ILE A 138 -6.84 22.69 -4.02
C ILE A 138 -7.63 23.59 -3.05
N LYS A 139 -8.40 22.99 -2.14
CA LYS A 139 -9.22 23.70 -1.16
C LYS A 139 -8.40 24.58 -0.20
N TYR A 140 -7.28 24.08 0.31
CA TYR A 140 -6.49 24.77 1.33
C TYR A 140 -5.40 25.68 0.78
N ARG A 141 -4.95 25.47 -0.47
CA ARG A 141 -3.97 26.36 -1.12
C ARG A 141 -4.62 27.52 -1.89
N GLY A 142 -5.94 27.53 -2.04
CA GLY A 142 -6.67 28.64 -2.66
C GLY A 142 -6.40 28.81 -4.15
N TYR A 143 -6.30 27.70 -4.90
CA TYR A 143 -6.27 27.73 -6.37
C TYR A 143 -7.66 27.92 -6.96
#